data_AF-A0A3R6HVH8-F1
#
_entry.id   AF-A0A3R6HVH8-F1
#
_cell.length_a   1.000
_cell.length_b   1.000
_cell.length_c   1.000
_cell.angle_alpha   90.00
_cell.angle_beta   90.00
_cell.angle_gamma   90.00
#
_symmetry.space_group_name_H-M   'P 1'
#
loop_
_entity.id
_entity.type
_entity.pdbx_description
1 polymer ?
#
loop_
_entity_poly.entity_id
_entity_poly.type
_entity_poly.pdbx_seq_one_letter_code
_entity_poly.pdbx_strand_id
1 'polypeptide(L)'
;MRYFLLIATLWLSCSLCSAQTSDSLIVNQLRGKGVSFSHDNSVTLLMNGQEKFDDMFQAIRQAKHSVHLEYFNFRNDSIASLLFDLLAQKVKEGVKVRALYDGFGNSSNNKPLRKRHLKKIRANGIEIYEYKPLKFPWVHAIFNRDHRKIVIIDGQIAYTGGMNVADYYIKGTEVVGEWHDMHCRIDGNEVNTLQKIFLKMWNKVSGQNVHSTEFWRYKKKDYLVENLKPDTTATAYRKMVGIINREPHITKDIIRYFYVNAINDAQDSIKIISPYFTLSHKLKKALKNAVKRGVKVEIMLSTKSDIPLTPDCGFYNAHKLMKAGCNVWMYTRGFHHTKIIMVDGKFCTVGSANLNARSLRWDYEENAVIVDSCTTQQLVQLFDGEKKDSFLLNEKNWREWRTGWQRFKGWFAAKVLTPFL
;
A
#
# COMPACT_ATOMS: atom_id res chain seq x y z
N MET A 1 58.89 13.31 7.20
CA MET A 1 58.06 12.23 7.81
C MET A 1 56.79 12.72 8.50
N ARG A 2 56.81 13.76 9.37
CA ARG A 2 55.59 14.26 10.05
C ARG A 2 54.46 14.74 9.13
N TYR A 3 54.78 15.39 8.00
CA TYR A 3 53.77 15.83 7.02
C TYR A 3 53.15 14.69 6.22
N PHE A 4 53.90 13.62 5.94
CA PHE A 4 53.40 12.44 5.23
C PHE A 4 52.39 11.64 6.06
N LEU A 5 52.62 11.54 7.38
CA LEU A 5 51.69 10.90 8.32
C LEU A 5 50.38 11.68 8.50
N LEU A 6 50.42 13.02 8.39
CA LEU A 6 49.25 13.90 8.49
C LEU A 6 48.39 13.86 7.21
N ILE A 7 49.02 13.76 6.04
CA ILE A 7 48.32 13.61 4.75
C ILE A 7 47.72 12.19 4.63
N ALA A 8 48.45 11.17 5.08
CA ALA A 8 47.94 9.79 5.10
C ALA A 8 46.74 9.63 6.04
N THR A 9 46.75 10.28 7.22
CA THR A 9 45.59 10.25 8.14
C THR A 9 44.40 11.07 7.63
N LEU A 10 44.60 12.17 6.90
CA LEU A 10 43.51 12.87 6.20
C LEU A 10 42.92 12.05 5.03
N TRP A 11 43.76 11.34 4.27
CA TRP A 11 43.29 10.47 3.18
C TRP A 11 42.55 9.23 3.70
N LEU A 12 43.00 8.63 4.81
CA LEU A 12 42.32 7.50 5.46
C LEU A 12 41.00 7.91 6.15
N SER A 13 40.86 9.16 6.61
CA SER A 13 39.59 9.66 7.18
C SER A 13 38.58 10.09 6.11
N CYS A 14 39.02 10.53 4.93
CA CYS A 14 38.13 10.83 3.80
C CYS A 14 37.64 9.60 3.03
N SER A 15 38.31 8.45 3.13
CA SER A 15 37.96 7.23 2.36
C SER A 15 36.94 6.30 3.04
N LEU A 16 36.49 6.63 4.27
CA LEU A 16 35.47 5.84 5.00
C LEU A 16 34.12 6.55 5.15
N CYS A 17 33.97 7.78 4.62
CA CYS A 17 32.68 8.45 4.60
C CYS A 17 31.90 8.03 3.35
N SER A 18 31.27 6.84 3.39
CA SER A 18 30.21 6.57 2.43
C SER A 18 29.10 7.60 2.64
N ALA A 19 28.88 8.47 1.67
CA ALA A 19 27.79 9.45 1.72
C ALA A 19 26.48 8.71 1.98
N GLN A 20 25.78 9.09 3.06
CA GLN A 20 24.52 8.46 3.41
C GLN A 20 23.50 8.70 2.30
N THR A 21 23.04 7.61 1.67
CA THR A 21 22.01 7.63 0.64
C THR A 21 20.62 7.61 1.27
N SER A 22 19.60 8.12 0.58
CA SER A 22 18.23 8.22 1.08
C SER A 22 17.63 6.87 1.53
N ASP A 23 17.97 5.77 0.86
CA ASP A 23 17.61 4.40 1.24
C ASP A 23 18.29 3.96 2.56
N SER A 24 19.58 4.22 2.73
CA SER A 24 20.27 3.90 3.99
C SER A 24 19.72 4.73 5.17
N LEU A 25 19.40 6.01 4.93
CA LEU A 25 18.81 6.92 5.91
C LEU A 25 17.43 6.43 6.35
N ILE A 26 16.55 6.08 5.41
CA ILE A 26 15.19 5.67 5.76
C ILE A 26 15.18 4.31 6.47
N VAL A 27 16.04 3.36 6.06
CA VAL A 27 16.18 2.07 6.73
C VAL A 27 16.62 2.26 8.19
N ASN A 28 17.64 3.08 8.44
CA ASN A 28 18.13 3.34 9.79
C ASN A 28 17.06 4.00 10.68
N GLN A 29 16.33 4.97 10.15
CA GLN A 29 15.23 5.61 10.86
C GLN A 29 14.09 4.66 11.19
N LEU A 30 13.72 3.77 10.25
CA LEU A 30 12.67 2.78 10.47
C LEU A 30 13.10 1.69 11.46
N ARG A 31 14.37 1.27 11.44
CA ARG A 31 14.95 0.41 12.48
C ARG A 31 14.87 1.05 13.86
N GLY A 32 15.15 2.34 13.96
CA GLY A 32 14.95 3.13 15.19
C GLY A 32 13.49 3.21 15.65
N LYS A 33 12.53 2.93 14.77
CA LYS A 33 11.09 2.79 15.06
C LYS A 33 10.64 1.34 15.26
N GLY A 34 11.56 0.38 15.32
CA GLY A 34 11.28 -1.03 15.56
C GLY A 34 10.89 -1.83 14.31
N VAL A 35 11.13 -1.31 13.10
CA VAL A 35 10.91 -2.06 11.85
C VAL A 35 12.11 -2.94 11.57
N SER A 36 11.88 -4.24 11.42
CA SER A 36 12.86 -5.19 10.91
C SER A 36 12.89 -5.19 9.39
N PHE A 37 14.05 -5.53 8.82
CA PHE A 37 14.21 -5.74 7.39
C PHE A 37 14.86 -7.09 7.13
N SER A 38 14.25 -7.88 6.25
CA SER A 38 14.85 -9.09 5.68
C SER A 38 15.51 -8.77 4.33
N HIS A 39 16.45 -9.60 3.88
CA HIS A 39 17.32 -9.32 2.73
C HIS A 39 17.22 -10.40 1.63
N ASP A 40 16.41 -11.42 1.84
CA ASP A 40 16.28 -12.60 0.99
C ASP A 40 14.92 -12.68 0.29
N ASN A 41 14.40 -11.51 -0.10
CA ASN A 41 13.06 -11.41 -0.68
C ASN A 41 13.10 -11.31 -2.21
N SER A 42 12.15 -11.97 -2.85
CA SER A 42 11.66 -11.65 -4.17
C SER A 42 10.36 -10.86 -4.04
N VAL A 43 10.18 -9.87 -4.91
CA VAL A 43 8.99 -9.01 -4.94
C VAL A 43 8.49 -8.91 -6.37
N THR A 44 7.29 -9.43 -6.61
CA THR A 44 6.62 -9.34 -7.91
C THR A 44 5.53 -8.28 -7.84
N LEU A 45 5.56 -7.30 -8.74
CA LEU A 45 4.53 -6.26 -8.83
C LEU A 45 3.34 -6.76 -9.68
N LEU A 46 2.14 -6.65 -9.11
CA LEU A 46 0.86 -7.02 -9.71
C LEU A 46 0.11 -5.71 -10.00
N MET A 47 0.25 -5.24 -11.23
CA MET A 47 -0.02 -3.85 -11.63
C MET A 47 -1.51 -3.56 -11.85
N ASN A 48 -2.34 -4.60 -11.95
CA ASN A 48 -3.78 -4.47 -12.14
C ASN A 48 -4.54 -5.65 -11.48
N GLY A 49 -5.87 -5.56 -11.45
CA GLY A 49 -6.71 -6.58 -10.85
C GLY A 49 -6.56 -7.96 -11.49
N GLN A 50 -6.48 -8.03 -12.82
CA GLN A 50 -6.38 -9.30 -13.53
C GLN A 50 -5.12 -10.05 -13.13
N GLU A 51 -3.94 -9.40 -13.23
CA GLU A 51 -2.66 -9.97 -12.78
C GLU A 51 -2.74 -10.44 -11.33
N LYS A 52 -3.32 -9.61 -10.44
CA LYS A 52 -3.40 -9.94 -9.02
C LYS A 52 -4.28 -11.16 -8.74
N PHE A 53 -5.45 -11.24 -9.35
CA PHE A 53 -6.38 -12.34 -9.07
C PHE A 53 -5.95 -13.64 -9.74
N ASP A 54 -5.41 -13.59 -10.96
CA ASP A 54 -4.88 -14.78 -11.64
C ASP A 54 -3.75 -15.41 -10.83
N ASP A 55 -2.79 -14.59 -10.41
CA ASP A 55 -1.63 -15.00 -9.64
C ASP A 55 -2.03 -15.54 -8.25
N MET A 56 -2.90 -14.81 -7.53
CA MET A 56 -3.38 -15.21 -6.21
C MET A 56 -4.24 -16.49 -6.27
N PHE A 57 -5.12 -16.64 -7.26
CA PHE A 57 -5.93 -17.85 -7.42
C PHE A 57 -5.06 -19.05 -7.78
N GLN A 58 -4.05 -18.86 -8.63
CA GLN A 58 -3.10 -19.92 -8.95
C GLN A 58 -2.30 -20.38 -7.73
N ALA A 59 -1.91 -19.45 -6.88
CA ALA A 59 -1.26 -19.76 -5.61
C ALA A 59 -2.20 -20.48 -4.62
N ILE A 60 -3.45 -20.03 -4.49
CA ILE A 60 -4.45 -20.69 -3.62
C ILE A 60 -4.72 -22.12 -4.09
N ARG A 61 -4.85 -22.36 -5.41
CA ARG A 61 -5.02 -23.72 -5.96
C ARG A 61 -3.89 -24.67 -5.55
N GLN A 62 -2.68 -24.16 -5.35
CA GLN A 62 -1.52 -24.96 -5.00
C GLN A 62 -1.23 -25.04 -3.49
N ALA A 63 -1.94 -24.26 -2.66
CA ALA A 63 -1.75 -24.24 -1.20
C ALA A 63 -1.90 -25.65 -0.58
N LYS A 64 -1.08 -25.95 0.45
CA LYS A 64 -1.00 -27.27 1.09
C LYS A 64 -1.27 -27.24 2.59
N HIS A 65 -1.07 -26.10 3.26
CA HIS A 65 -1.12 -26.00 4.71
C HIS A 65 -2.13 -24.96 5.18
N SER A 66 -2.04 -23.72 4.69
CA SER A 66 -2.93 -22.64 5.11
C SER A 66 -3.14 -21.54 4.08
N VAL A 67 -4.31 -20.91 4.14
CA VAL A 67 -4.56 -19.63 3.49
C VAL A 67 -5.16 -18.66 4.52
N HIS A 68 -4.45 -17.57 4.79
CA HIS A 68 -4.87 -16.51 5.72
C HIS A 68 -5.17 -15.25 4.92
N LEU A 69 -6.36 -14.67 5.08
CA LEU A 69 -6.81 -13.51 4.32
C LEU A 69 -7.33 -12.41 5.25
N GLU A 70 -6.89 -11.19 5.02
CA GLU A 70 -7.35 -9.98 5.68
C GLU A 70 -7.65 -8.94 4.59
N TYR A 71 -8.88 -8.44 4.56
CA TYR A 71 -9.31 -7.42 3.61
C TYR A 71 -10.25 -6.41 4.25
N PHE A 72 -10.18 -5.15 3.83
CA PHE A 72 -11.17 -4.16 4.28
C PHE A 72 -12.58 -4.52 3.79
N ASN A 73 -12.74 -5.04 2.57
CA ASN A 73 -14.02 -5.58 2.14
C ASN A 73 -13.88 -6.79 1.20
N PHE A 74 -14.85 -7.71 1.31
CA PHE A 74 -15.18 -8.69 0.30
C PHE A 74 -16.51 -8.28 -0.35
N ARG A 75 -16.47 -7.89 -1.61
CA ARG A 75 -17.66 -7.50 -2.35
C ARG A 75 -18.37 -8.76 -2.82
N ASN A 76 -19.67 -8.88 -2.60
CA ASN A 76 -20.43 -10.07 -2.98
C ASN A 76 -20.70 -10.11 -4.50
N ASP A 77 -19.66 -10.39 -5.28
CA ASP A 77 -19.65 -10.49 -6.74
C ASP A 77 -18.87 -11.72 -7.25
N SER A 78 -18.55 -11.76 -8.55
CA SER A 78 -18.02 -12.96 -9.19
C SER A 78 -16.63 -13.33 -8.69
N ILE A 79 -15.77 -12.34 -8.46
CA ILE A 79 -14.42 -12.55 -7.95
C ILE A 79 -14.42 -13.06 -6.51
N ALA A 80 -15.27 -12.50 -5.64
CA ALA A 80 -15.38 -13.04 -4.28
C ALA A 80 -16.02 -14.44 -4.25
N SER A 81 -16.99 -14.71 -5.12
CA SER A 81 -17.60 -16.04 -5.23
C SER A 81 -16.56 -17.08 -5.64
N LEU A 82 -15.79 -16.80 -6.70
CA LEU A 82 -14.69 -17.67 -7.14
C LEU A 82 -13.63 -17.87 -6.06
N LEU A 83 -13.25 -16.79 -5.34
CA LEU A 83 -12.32 -16.90 -4.22
C LEU A 83 -12.84 -17.86 -3.15
N PHE A 84 -14.08 -17.69 -2.68
CA PHE A 84 -14.64 -18.56 -1.65
C PHE A 84 -14.86 -20.00 -2.12
N ASP A 85 -15.17 -20.22 -3.39
CA ASP A 85 -15.29 -21.57 -3.96
C ASP A 85 -13.93 -22.28 -4.00
N LEU A 86 -12.87 -21.59 -4.43
CA LEU A 86 -11.49 -22.12 -4.38
C LEU A 86 -11.07 -22.42 -2.95
N LEU A 87 -11.30 -21.49 -2.01
CA LEU A 87 -10.98 -21.70 -0.60
C LEU A 87 -11.75 -22.90 -0.03
N ALA A 88 -13.02 -23.09 -0.38
CA ALA A 88 -13.81 -24.24 0.04
C ALA A 88 -13.26 -25.57 -0.51
N GLN A 89 -12.72 -25.58 -1.74
CA GLN A 89 -12.00 -26.74 -2.28
C GLN A 89 -10.75 -27.04 -1.45
N LYS A 90 -9.93 -26.02 -1.14
CA LYS A 90 -8.73 -26.20 -0.31
C LYS A 90 -9.05 -26.69 1.10
N VAL A 91 -10.15 -26.25 1.71
CA VAL A 91 -10.62 -26.79 2.99
C VAL A 91 -10.91 -28.29 2.90
N LYS A 92 -11.54 -28.76 1.82
CA LYS A 92 -11.78 -30.21 1.59
C LYS A 92 -10.49 -31.00 1.42
N GLU A 93 -9.43 -30.36 0.90
CA GLU A 93 -8.08 -30.92 0.80
C GLU A 93 -7.29 -30.86 2.13
N GLY A 94 -7.89 -30.35 3.21
CA GLY A 94 -7.27 -30.27 4.54
C GLY A 94 -6.56 -28.95 4.86
N VAL A 95 -6.54 -27.99 3.94
CA VAL A 95 -5.89 -26.69 4.11
C VAL A 95 -6.66 -25.83 5.13
N LYS A 96 -5.95 -25.20 6.07
CA LYS A 96 -6.54 -24.31 7.07
C LYS A 96 -6.82 -22.93 6.48
N VAL A 97 -8.09 -22.58 6.31
CA VAL A 97 -8.50 -21.28 5.76
C VAL A 97 -9.07 -20.36 6.83
N ARG A 98 -8.45 -19.18 6.98
CA ARG A 98 -8.85 -18.13 7.92
C ARG A 98 -9.00 -16.81 7.19
N ALA A 99 -10.17 -16.19 7.29
CA ALA A 99 -10.49 -14.93 6.64
C ALA A 99 -11.02 -13.92 7.65
N LEU A 100 -10.57 -12.67 7.57
CA LEU A 100 -11.16 -11.58 8.33
C LEU A 100 -11.46 -10.38 7.44
N TYR A 101 -12.52 -9.65 7.81
CA TYR A 101 -12.90 -8.44 7.10
C TYR A 101 -13.36 -7.32 8.03
N ASP A 102 -13.26 -6.09 7.55
CA ASP A 102 -13.69 -4.92 8.29
C ASP A 102 -15.22 -4.70 8.17
N GLY A 103 -15.91 -4.57 9.31
CA GLY A 103 -17.36 -4.33 9.33
C GLY A 103 -17.83 -3.03 8.67
N PHE A 104 -17.04 -1.94 8.72
CA PHE A 104 -17.36 -0.70 8.01
C PHE A 104 -17.11 -0.87 6.51
N GLY A 105 -15.99 -1.48 6.12
CA GLY A 105 -15.72 -1.80 4.73
C GLY A 105 -16.78 -2.72 4.11
N ASN A 106 -17.25 -3.72 4.85
CA ASN A 106 -18.37 -4.55 4.42
C ASN A 106 -19.68 -3.75 4.31
N SER A 107 -20.00 -2.92 5.30
CA SER A 107 -21.29 -2.20 5.31
C SER A 107 -21.37 -1.02 4.34
N SER A 108 -20.23 -0.43 3.97
CA SER A 108 -20.15 0.79 3.14
C SER A 108 -20.16 0.53 1.63
N ASN A 109 -20.05 -0.73 1.19
CA ASN A 109 -20.14 -1.07 -0.24
C ASN A 109 -21.57 -1.47 -0.64
N ASN A 110 -21.92 -1.33 -1.91
CA ASN A 110 -23.28 -1.64 -2.40
C ASN A 110 -23.57 -3.14 -2.66
N LYS A 111 -22.64 -4.05 -2.32
CA LYS A 111 -22.86 -5.52 -2.37
C LYS A 111 -22.24 -6.21 -1.13
N PRO A 112 -22.73 -5.93 0.09
CA PRO A 112 -22.13 -6.44 1.32
C PRO A 112 -22.32 -7.96 1.47
N LEU A 113 -21.38 -8.62 2.17
CA LEU A 113 -21.61 -9.96 2.70
C LEU A 113 -22.70 -9.90 3.78
N ARG A 114 -23.78 -10.67 3.58
CA ARG A 114 -24.91 -10.79 4.51
C ARG A 114 -24.77 -12.04 5.37
N LYS A 115 -25.52 -12.10 6.48
CA LYS A 115 -25.55 -13.26 7.40
C LYS A 115 -25.71 -14.62 6.68
N ARG A 116 -26.57 -14.69 5.66
CA ARG A 116 -26.77 -15.91 4.86
C ARG A 116 -25.52 -16.35 4.09
N HIS A 117 -24.74 -15.39 3.55
CA HIS A 117 -23.49 -15.67 2.83
C HIS A 117 -22.44 -16.17 3.83
N LEU A 118 -22.31 -15.52 4.98
CA LEU A 118 -21.40 -15.94 6.06
C LEU A 118 -21.74 -17.35 6.56
N LYS A 119 -23.03 -17.69 6.71
CA LYS A 119 -23.47 -19.04 7.08
C LYS A 119 -23.02 -20.08 6.05
N LYS A 120 -23.17 -19.78 4.74
CA LYS A 120 -22.72 -20.67 3.65
C LYS A 120 -21.19 -20.84 3.65
N ILE A 121 -20.45 -19.73 3.79
CA ILE A 121 -18.97 -19.74 3.85
C ILE A 121 -18.49 -20.61 5.01
N ARG A 122 -19.06 -20.43 6.21
CA ARG A 122 -18.70 -21.24 7.40
C ARG A 122 -19.10 -22.70 7.27
N ALA A 123 -20.23 -23.00 6.61
CA ALA A 123 -20.64 -24.37 6.36
C ALA A 123 -19.65 -25.14 5.45
N ASN A 124 -18.87 -24.44 4.63
CA ASN A 124 -17.77 -25.00 3.86
C ASN A 124 -16.45 -25.13 4.66
N GLY A 125 -16.48 -24.91 5.97
CA GLY A 125 -15.32 -25.03 6.87
C GLY A 125 -14.35 -23.85 6.83
N ILE A 126 -14.69 -22.75 6.14
CA ILE A 126 -13.89 -21.52 6.14
C ILE A 126 -14.15 -20.76 7.45
N GLU A 127 -13.08 -20.53 8.23
CA GLU A 127 -13.15 -19.70 9.43
C GLU A 127 -13.18 -18.23 9.00
N ILE A 128 -14.30 -17.52 9.21
CA ILE A 128 -14.44 -16.11 8.82
C ILE A 128 -14.95 -15.24 9.97
N TYR A 129 -14.25 -14.13 10.25
CA TYR A 129 -14.56 -13.19 11.33
C TYR A 129 -14.66 -11.74 10.86
N GLU A 130 -15.48 -10.96 11.57
CA GLU A 130 -15.69 -9.53 11.29
C GLU A 130 -14.99 -8.68 12.34
N TYR A 131 -14.09 -7.80 11.90
CA TYR A 131 -13.49 -6.80 12.74
C TYR A 131 -14.44 -5.61 12.94
N LYS A 132 -14.71 -5.29 14.20
CA LYS A 132 -15.46 -4.10 14.64
C LYS A 132 -16.80 -3.92 13.86
N PRO A 133 -17.78 -4.81 14.01
CA PRO A 133 -19.07 -4.69 13.32
C PRO A 133 -19.76 -3.36 13.62
N LEU A 134 -20.44 -2.77 12.63
CA LEU A 134 -21.22 -1.54 12.83
C LEU A 134 -22.51 -1.87 13.59
N LYS A 135 -22.48 -1.73 14.91
CA LYS A 135 -23.65 -1.84 15.79
C LYS A 135 -24.02 -0.47 16.35
N PHE A 136 -25.32 -0.19 16.50
CA PHE A 136 -25.79 1.05 17.11
C PHE A 136 -25.40 1.09 18.60
N PRO A 137 -24.87 2.22 19.13
CA PRO A 137 -24.54 3.48 18.44
C PRO A 137 -23.21 3.40 17.66
N TRP A 138 -23.28 3.67 16.36
CA TRP A 138 -22.20 3.38 15.40
C TRP A 138 -21.09 4.44 15.33
N VAL A 139 -21.24 5.59 15.99
CA VAL A 139 -20.35 6.75 15.82
C VAL A 139 -18.91 6.45 16.25
N HIS A 140 -18.69 5.71 17.33
CA HIS A 140 -17.33 5.28 17.72
C HIS A 140 -16.79 4.16 16.81
N ALA A 141 -17.68 3.45 16.10
CA ALA A 141 -17.31 2.31 15.28
C ALA A 141 -16.61 2.71 13.97
N ILE A 142 -16.74 3.96 13.52
CA ILE A 142 -16.18 4.43 12.23
C ILE A 142 -14.67 4.70 12.26
N PHE A 143 -14.05 4.89 13.43
CA PHE A 143 -12.60 5.14 13.55
C PHE A 143 -11.81 3.83 13.71
N ASN A 144 -10.49 3.85 13.48
CA ASN A 144 -9.61 2.71 13.71
C ASN A 144 -10.08 1.44 12.98
N ARG A 145 -10.50 1.60 11.71
CA ARG A 145 -10.93 0.50 10.83
C ARG A 145 -9.72 -0.26 10.32
N ASP A 146 -9.93 -1.52 9.95
CA ASP A 146 -8.89 -2.33 9.37
C ASP A 146 -8.79 -2.13 7.87
N HIS A 147 -7.85 -1.31 7.43
CA HIS A 147 -7.68 -0.96 6.03
C HIS A 147 -6.51 -1.70 5.37
N ARG A 148 -5.97 -2.75 5.99
CA ARG A 148 -4.95 -3.60 5.36
C ARG A 148 -5.56 -4.57 4.35
N LYS A 149 -4.72 -5.12 3.47
CA LYS A 149 -5.05 -6.18 2.52
C LYS A 149 -3.90 -7.16 2.52
N ILE A 150 -4.00 -8.25 3.27
CA ILE A 150 -2.92 -9.22 3.44
C ILE A 150 -3.47 -10.60 3.08
N VAL A 151 -2.75 -11.32 2.22
CA VAL A 151 -3.03 -12.75 1.98
C VAL A 151 -1.74 -13.51 2.18
N ILE A 152 -1.71 -14.48 3.10
CA ILE A 152 -0.58 -15.37 3.31
C ILE A 152 -0.98 -16.79 2.90
N ILE A 153 -0.13 -17.43 2.10
CA ILE A 153 -0.32 -18.81 1.63
C ILE A 153 0.84 -19.65 2.14
N ASP A 154 0.50 -20.69 2.91
CA ASP A 154 1.39 -21.67 3.54
C ASP A 154 2.52 -21.06 4.42
N GLY A 155 2.35 -19.81 4.83
CA GLY A 155 3.41 -19.04 5.50
C GLY A 155 4.62 -18.74 4.60
N GLN A 156 4.54 -19.03 3.30
CA GLN A 156 5.67 -18.95 2.37
C GLN A 156 5.61 -17.74 1.45
N ILE A 157 4.43 -17.39 0.95
CA ILE A 157 4.24 -16.21 0.10
C ILE A 157 3.15 -15.33 0.69
N ALA A 158 3.30 -14.02 0.52
CA ALA A 158 2.31 -13.05 0.95
C ALA A 158 1.99 -12.04 -0.16
N TYR A 159 0.74 -11.60 -0.20
CA TYR A 159 0.26 -10.52 -1.06
C TYR A 159 -0.11 -9.32 -0.18
N THR A 160 0.29 -8.13 -0.61
CA THR A 160 -0.10 -6.89 0.06
C THR A 160 -0.24 -5.72 -0.93
N GLY A 161 -1.09 -4.74 -0.63
CA GLY A 161 -1.38 -3.64 -1.56
C GLY A 161 -2.71 -2.91 -1.34
N GLY A 162 -3.24 -2.28 -2.40
CA GLY A 162 -4.41 -1.41 -2.34
C GLY A 162 -5.75 -2.08 -2.66
N MET A 163 -5.74 -3.17 -3.43
CA MET A 163 -6.94 -3.84 -3.93
C MET A 163 -7.69 -4.69 -2.90
N ASN A 164 -8.99 -4.44 -2.72
CA ASN A 164 -9.91 -5.36 -2.06
C ASN A 164 -10.29 -6.56 -2.97
N VAL A 165 -11.29 -7.33 -2.57
CA VAL A 165 -11.86 -8.40 -3.41
C VAL A 165 -13.14 -7.89 -4.08
N ALA A 166 -13.03 -7.53 -5.35
CA ALA A 166 -14.14 -6.98 -6.14
C ALA A 166 -13.90 -7.04 -7.67
N ASP A 167 -14.98 -7.22 -8.44
CA ASP A 167 -14.99 -7.25 -9.90
C ASP A 167 -14.46 -5.95 -10.54
N TYR A 168 -14.65 -4.80 -9.89
CA TYR A 168 -14.35 -3.50 -10.49
C TYR A 168 -12.84 -3.28 -10.70
N TYR A 169 -11.97 -4.01 -9.99
CA TYR A 169 -10.52 -3.98 -10.25
C TYR A 169 -10.12 -4.60 -11.60
N ILE A 170 -11.04 -5.34 -12.23
CA ILE A 170 -10.87 -5.94 -13.56
C ILE A 170 -11.77 -5.23 -14.57
N LYS A 171 -13.04 -5.03 -14.23
CA LYS A 171 -14.08 -4.54 -15.15
C LYS A 171 -14.25 -3.01 -15.14
N GLY A 172 -13.69 -2.32 -14.15
CA GLY A 172 -13.99 -0.92 -13.88
C GLY A 172 -15.40 -0.70 -13.32
N THR A 173 -15.86 0.55 -13.35
CA THR A 173 -17.23 0.96 -12.97
C THR A 173 -17.76 2.00 -13.94
N GLU A 174 -19.08 2.18 -13.98
CA GLU A 174 -19.71 3.26 -14.76
C GLU A 174 -19.28 4.66 -14.27
N VAL A 175 -19.04 4.82 -12.97
CA VAL A 175 -18.76 6.12 -12.35
C VAL A 175 -17.33 6.59 -12.65
N VAL A 176 -16.35 5.70 -12.51
CA VAL A 176 -14.93 6.07 -12.62
C VAL A 176 -14.21 5.49 -13.85
N GLY A 177 -14.88 4.64 -14.62
CA GLY A 177 -14.24 3.89 -15.70
C GLY A 177 -13.30 2.83 -15.14
N GLU A 178 -12.14 2.67 -15.76
CA GLU A 178 -11.09 1.74 -15.32
C GLU A 178 -10.63 2.05 -13.89
N TRP A 179 -10.50 1.00 -13.08
CA TRP A 179 -9.99 1.11 -11.71
C TRP A 179 -8.57 0.56 -11.64
N HIS A 180 -7.60 1.46 -11.59
CA HIS A 180 -6.17 1.14 -11.55
C HIS A 180 -5.69 1.11 -10.11
N ASP A 181 -5.30 -0.06 -9.62
CA ASP A 181 -4.74 -0.25 -8.29
C ASP A 181 -3.77 -1.43 -8.35
N MET A 182 -2.91 -1.58 -7.35
CA MET A 182 -1.84 -2.57 -7.39
C MET A 182 -1.68 -3.38 -6.11
N HIS A 183 -1.01 -4.50 -6.26
CA HIS A 183 -0.46 -5.33 -5.19
C HIS A 183 1.00 -5.66 -5.48
N CYS A 184 1.70 -6.15 -4.48
CA CYS A 184 2.89 -6.94 -4.66
C CYS A 184 2.73 -8.31 -4.03
N ARG A 185 3.40 -9.31 -4.60
CA ARG A 185 3.64 -10.62 -3.97
C ARG A 185 5.07 -10.63 -3.45
N ILE A 186 5.22 -10.98 -2.18
CA ILE A 186 6.50 -11.15 -1.49
C ILE A 186 6.73 -12.65 -1.29
N ASP A 187 7.90 -13.12 -1.70
CA ASP A 187 8.42 -14.46 -1.41
C ASP A 187 9.81 -14.32 -0.76
N GLY A 188 9.87 -14.56 0.54
CA GLY A 188 11.06 -14.33 1.36
C GLY A 188 10.71 -14.23 2.83
N ASN A 189 11.70 -13.97 3.69
CA ASN A 189 11.46 -13.93 5.13
C ASN A 189 10.52 -12.79 5.57
N GLU A 190 10.31 -11.74 4.77
CA GLU A 190 9.38 -10.67 5.15
C GLU A 190 7.92 -11.13 5.23
N VAL A 191 7.60 -12.29 4.65
CA VAL A 191 6.29 -12.95 4.80
C VAL A 191 5.96 -13.18 6.28
N ASN A 192 6.96 -13.49 7.11
CA ASN A 192 6.76 -13.66 8.55
C ASN A 192 6.25 -12.38 9.24
N THR A 193 6.66 -11.19 8.78
CA THR A 193 6.16 -9.94 9.35
C THR A 193 4.67 -9.77 9.05
N LEU A 194 4.23 -10.02 7.81
CA LEU A 194 2.82 -9.98 7.41
C LEU A 194 1.99 -11.06 8.13
N GLN A 195 2.54 -12.27 8.26
CA GLN A 195 1.93 -13.36 9.03
C GLN A 195 1.70 -12.96 10.49
N LYS A 196 2.69 -12.33 11.13
CA LYS A 196 2.56 -11.83 12.51
C LYS A 196 1.47 -10.76 12.64
N ILE A 197 1.38 -9.85 11.67
CA ILE A 197 0.35 -8.81 11.63
C ILE A 197 -1.05 -9.44 11.54
N PHE A 198 -1.23 -10.39 10.62
CA PHE A 198 -2.48 -11.13 10.45
C PHE A 198 -2.86 -11.90 11.72
N LEU A 199 -1.94 -12.71 12.28
CA LEU A 199 -2.24 -13.54 13.45
C LEU A 199 -2.61 -12.71 14.70
N LYS A 200 -2.01 -11.52 14.85
CA LYS A 200 -2.39 -10.58 15.91
C LYS A 200 -3.84 -10.11 15.75
N MET A 201 -4.25 -9.77 14.53
CA MET A 201 -5.64 -9.40 14.24
C MET A 201 -6.59 -10.58 14.37
N TRP A 202 -6.17 -11.75 13.90
CA TRP A 202 -6.93 -12.99 14.03
C TRP A 202 -7.25 -13.29 15.48
N ASN A 203 -6.25 -13.29 16.37
CA ASN A 203 -6.44 -13.46 17.80
C ASN A 203 -7.41 -12.41 18.35
N LYS A 204 -7.24 -11.12 17.97
CA LYS A 204 -8.12 -10.03 18.41
C LYS A 204 -9.60 -10.25 18.04
N VAL A 205 -9.90 -10.82 16.88
CA VAL A 205 -11.30 -10.99 16.41
C VAL A 205 -11.91 -12.35 16.74
N SER A 206 -11.09 -13.39 16.85
CA SER A 206 -11.54 -14.77 17.05
C SER A 206 -11.34 -15.27 18.48
N GLY A 207 -10.43 -14.67 19.25
CA GLY A 207 -9.93 -15.19 20.52
C GLY A 207 -8.99 -16.40 20.38
N GLN A 208 -8.70 -16.85 19.15
CA GLN A 208 -7.85 -18.01 18.91
C GLN A 208 -6.38 -17.61 18.92
N ASN A 209 -5.59 -18.26 19.78
CA ASN A 209 -4.16 -18.03 19.85
C ASN A 209 -3.39 -19.06 19.00
N VAL A 210 -3.12 -18.71 17.75
CA VAL A 210 -2.50 -19.60 16.77
C VAL A 210 -0.98 -19.43 16.80
N HIS A 211 -0.26 -20.45 17.27
CA HIS A 211 1.22 -20.43 17.42
C HIS A 211 1.95 -21.56 16.70
N SER A 212 1.28 -22.32 15.84
CA SER A 212 1.90 -23.46 15.15
C SER A 212 3.06 -23.02 14.27
N THR A 213 4.19 -23.72 14.36
CA THR A 213 5.40 -23.48 13.56
C THR A 213 5.16 -23.71 12.06
N GLU A 214 4.13 -24.48 11.70
CA GLU A 214 3.74 -24.76 10.32
C GLU A 214 3.30 -23.51 9.54
N PHE A 215 2.88 -22.44 10.23
CA PHE A 215 2.42 -21.19 9.60
C PHE A 215 3.55 -20.17 9.41
N TRP A 216 4.78 -20.48 9.82
CA TRP A 216 5.92 -19.58 9.74
C TRP A 216 6.96 -20.10 8.75
N ARG A 217 7.57 -19.18 8.00
CA ARG A 217 8.70 -19.48 7.15
C ARG A 217 9.93 -19.73 8.03
N TYR A 218 10.36 -20.98 8.09
CA TYR A 218 11.55 -21.38 8.87
C TYR A 218 12.82 -21.55 7.99
N LYS A 219 12.66 -22.08 6.78
CA LYS A 219 13.70 -22.16 5.74
C LYS A 219 13.02 -21.96 4.38
N LYS A 220 13.74 -21.43 3.40
CA LYS A 220 13.38 -21.55 1.99
C LYS A 220 13.43 -23.05 1.63
N LYS A 221 12.38 -23.79 1.98
CA LYS A 221 12.12 -25.08 1.34
C LYS A 221 11.76 -24.78 -0.11
N ASP A 222 11.79 -25.80 -0.97
CA ASP A 222 11.32 -25.74 -2.35
C ASP A 222 9.81 -25.51 -2.42
N TYR A 223 9.35 -24.40 -1.84
CA TYR A 223 7.99 -23.90 -1.99
C TYR A 223 7.92 -23.22 -3.35
N LEU A 224 7.79 -24.07 -4.36
CA LEU A 224 7.63 -23.66 -5.74
C LEU A 224 6.14 -23.68 -6.03
N VAL A 225 5.61 -22.50 -6.31
CA VAL A 225 4.26 -22.37 -6.86
C VAL A 225 4.44 -22.17 -8.36
N GLU A 226 3.96 -23.13 -9.13
CA GLU A 226 4.12 -23.10 -10.58
C GLU A 226 3.18 -22.07 -11.21
N ASN A 227 3.61 -21.51 -12.34
CA ASN A 227 2.82 -20.59 -13.16
C ASN A 227 2.39 -19.30 -12.45
N LEU A 228 3.18 -18.83 -11.48
CA LEU A 228 3.07 -17.47 -10.97
C LEU A 228 3.83 -16.49 -11.86
N LYS A 229 3.38 -15.23 -11.89
CA LYS A 229 4.14 -14.15 -12.52
C LYS A 229 5.53 -14.07 -11.84
N PRO A 230 6.64 -14.15 -12.57
CA PRO A 230 7.96 -14.14 -11.96
C PRO A 230 8.39 -12.72 -11.56
N ASP A 231 9.32 -12.65 -10.60
CA ASP A 231 10.10 -11.46 -10.36
C ASP A 231 11.21 -11.36 -11.41
N THR A 232 11.03 -10.47 -12.38
CA THR A 232 11.92 -10.34 -13.53
C THR A 232 13.18 -9.52 -13.22
N THR A 233 13.38 -9.06 -11.98
CA THR A 233 14.58 -8.28 -11.66
C THR A 233 15.77 -9.20 -11.38
N ALA A 234 16.98 -8.74 -11.75
CA ALA A 234 18.21 -9.47 -11.43
C ALA A 234 18.41 -9.64 -9.91
N THR A 235 17.74 -8.82 -9.09
CA THR A 235 17.81 -8.81 -7.62
C THR A 235 16.78 -9.70 -6.94
N ALA A 236 16.02 -10.52 -7.68
CA ALA A 236 15.09 -11.49 -7.09
C ALA A 236 15.78 -12.34 -6.00
N TYR A 237 15.09 -12.53 -4.87
CA TYR A 237 15.59 -13.18 -3.65
C TYR A 237 16.82 -12.51 -2.98
N ARG A 238 17.11 -11.26 -3.34
CA ARG A 238 18.18 -10.44 -2.73
C ARG A 238 17.66 -9.05 -2.32
N LYS A 239 16.35 -8.83 -2.38
CA LYS A 239 15.73 -7.53 -2.09
C LYS A 239 15.61 -7.34 -0.58
N MET A 240 15.95 -6.13 -0.12
CA MET A 240 15.70 -5.73 1.25
C MET A 240 14.27 -5.20 1.37
N VAL A 241 13.47 -5.83 2.23
CA VAL A 241 12.06 -5.45 2.45
C VAL A 241 11.80 -5.35 3.94
N GLY A 242 11.00 -4.35 4.33
CA GLY A 242 10.48 -4.21 5.69
C GLY A 242 9.04 -3.73 5.65
N ILE A 243 8.19 -4.21 6.55
CA ILE A 243 6.78 -3.78 6.63
C ILE A 243 6.62 -2.67 7.66
N ILE A 244 6.13 -1.51 7.23
CA ILE A 244 5.65 -0.47 8.12
C ILE A 244 4.16 -0.71 8.41
N ASN A 245 3.85 -1.13 9.63
CA ASN A 245 2.48 -1.43 10.06
C ASN A 245 2.00 -0.37 11.07
N ARG A 246 1.01 0.43 10.69
CA ARG A 246 0.33 1.37 11.59
C ARG A 246 -0.74 0.65 12.37
N GLU A 247 -0.50 0.53 13.66
CA GLU A 247 -1.53 0.13 14.62
C GLU A 247 -1.95 1.35 15.44
N PRO A 248 -3.26 1.62 15.56
CA PRO A 248 -3.78 2.59 16.52
C PRO A 248 -3.18 2.35 17.89
N HIS A 249 -2.73 3.44 18.53
CA HIS A 249 -2.14 3.46 19.87
C HIS A 249 -0.76 2.82 20.05
N ILE A 250 -0.25 2.01 19.10
CA ILE A 250 1.08 1.36 19.21
C ILE A 250 2.08 2.07 18.28
N THR A 251 1.93 1.90 16.96
CA THR A 251 2.79 2.50 15.92
C THR A 251 2.05 3.61 15.17
N LYS A 252 1.27 4.41 15.90
CA LYS A 252 0.26 5.35 15.37
C LYS A 252 0.76 6.36 14.33
N ASP A 253 2.06 6.65 14.32
CA ASP A 253 2.69 7.62 13.42
C ASP A 253 3.59 7.01 12.34
N ILE A 254 3.80 5.69 12.29
CA ILE A 254 4.86 5.07 11.48
C ILE A 254 4.77 5.38 9.98
N ILE A 255 3.57 5.31 9.39
CA ILE A 255 3.36 5.64 7.97
C ILE A 255 3.67 7.11 7.71
N ARG A 256 3.12 8.02 8.54
CA ARG A 256 3.38 9.46 8.41
C ARG A 256 4.86 9.78 8.64
N TYR A 257 5.51 9.09 9.57
CA TYR A 257 6.94 9.23 9.85
C TYR A 257 7.76 8.82 8.63
N PHE A 258 7.47 7.65 8.05
CA PHE A 258 8.09 7.19 6.81
C PHE A 258 7.98 8.23 5.69
N TYR A 259 6.76 8.63 5.30
CA TYR A 259 6.59 9.54 4.17
C TYR A 259 7.26 10.91 4.40
N VAL A 260 7.17 11.47 5.62
CA VAL A 260 7.80 12.76 5.91
C VAL A 260 9.32 12.66 5.79
N ASN A 261 9.94 11.62 6.33
CA ASN A 261 11.39 11.49 6.32
C ASN A 261 11.92 11.06 4.95
N ALA A 262 11.26 10.12 4.27
CA ALA A 262 11.58 9.77 2.89
C ALA A 262 11.61 10.99 1.96
N ILE A 263 10.65 11.93 2.12
CA ILE A 263 10.61 13.18 1.36
C ILE A 263 11.70 14.17 1.82
N ASN A 264 11.98 14.25 3.12
CA ASN A 264 13.01 15.14 3.65
C ASN A 264 14.43 14.70 3.27
N ASP A 265 14.65 13.39 3.17
CA ASP A 265 15.96 12.78 2.91
C ASP A 265 16.20 12.51 1.43
N ALA A 266 15.18 12.66 0.58
CA ALA A 266 15.32 12.59 -0.87
C ALA A 266 16.35 13.60 -1.37
N GLN A 267 17.22 13.11 -2.26
CA GLN A 267 18.37 13.85 -2.79
C GLN A 267 18.20 14.25 -4.25
N ASP A 268 17.45 13.48 -5.05
CA ASP A 268 17.32 13.65 -6.50
C ASP A 268 15.86 13.78 -6.94
N SER A 269 15.04 12.77 -6.65
CA SER A 269 13.71 12.70 -7.24
C SER A 269 12.69 12.00 -6.35
N ILE A 270 11.44 12.46 -6.44
CA ILE A 270 10.28 11.87 -5.75
C ILE A 270 9.16 11.74 -6.78
N LYS A 271 8.59 10.53 -6.90
CA LYS A 271 7.35 10.28 -7.67
C LYS A 271 6.29 9.71 -6.73
N ILE A 272 5.07 10.26 -6.76
CA ILE A 272 3.96 9.82 -5.89
C ILE A 272 2.71 9.57 -6.72
N ILE A 273 2.08 8.41 -6.50
CA ILE A 273 0.69 8.15 -6.90
C ILE A 273 -0.08 7.84 -5.62
N SER A 274 -1.12 8.62 -5.34
CA SER A 274 -1.98 8.36 -4.19
C SER A 274 -3.36 8.97 -4.41
N PRO A 275 -4.46 8.21 -4.20
CA PRO A 275 -5.79 8.78 -4.22
C PRO A 275 -6.02 9.63 -2.96
N TYR A 276 -7.10 10.40 -2.97
CA TYR A 276 -7.57 11.16 -1.81
C TYR A 276 -6.51 12.10 -1.22
N PHE A 277 -5.85 12.89 -2.05
CA PHE A 277 -4.66 13.67 -1.70
C PHE A 277 -4.91 14.89 -0.78
N THR A 278 -5.51 14.67 0.39
CA THR A 278 -5.89 15.74 1.35
C THR A 278 -4.67 16.29 2.12
N LEU A 279 -3.64 15.45 2.28
CA LEU A 279 -2.32 15.74 2.85
C LEU A 279 -2.29 16.48 4.19
N SER A 280 -1.55 15.91 5.15
CA SER A 280 -1.20 16.62 6.38
C SER A 280 -0.33 17.87 6.12
N HIS A 281 -0.35 18.83 7.05
CA HIS A 281 0.53 20.00 6.98
C HIS A 281 2.02 19.61 6.91
N LYS A 282 2.42 18.56 7.64
CA LYS A 282 3.82 18.08 7.65
C LYS A 282 4.25 17.58 6.27
N LEU A 283 3.40 16.81 5.58
CA LEU A 283 3.68 16.33 4.22
C LEU A 283 3.74 17.47 3.21
N LYS A 284 2.79 18.41 3.28
CA LYS A 284 2.83 19.61 2.42
C LYS A 284 4.11 20.42 2.62
N LYS A 285 4.57 20.58 3.86
CA LYS A 285 5.83 21.27 4.17
C LYS A 285 7.04 20.48 3.64
N ALA A 286 7.07 19.17 3.84
CA ALA A 286 8.15 18.30 3.36
C ALA A 286 8.32 18.38 1.84
N LEU A 287 7.22 18.25 1.08
CA LEU A 287 7.25 18.33 -0.39
C LEU A 287 7.76 19.70 -0.88
N LYS A 288 7.27 20.79 -0.29
CA LYS A 288 7.73 22.14 -0.63
C LYS A 288 9.21 22.33 -0.30
N ASN A 289 9.68 21.77 0.80
CA ASN A 289 11.08 21.83 1.17
C ASN A 289 11.95 21.00 0.23
N ALA A 290 11.48 19.83 -0.22
CA ALA A 290 12.18 19.01 -1.21
C ALA A 290 12.39 19.80 -2.52
N VAL A 291 11.35 20.45 -3.03
CA VAL A 291 11.48 21.31 -4.22
C VAL A 291 12.49 22.44 -3.99
N LYS A 292 12.47 23.10 -2.81
CA LYS A 292 13.45 24.14 -2.47
C LYS A 292 14.90 23.64 -2.42
N ARG A 293 15.11 22.35 -2.11
CA ARG A 293 16.43 21.70 -2.16
C ARG A 293 16.86 21.31 -3.59
N GLY A 294 16.01 21.51 -4.59
CA GLY A 294 16.26 21.11 -5.98
C GLY A 294 15.79 19.69 -6.33
N VAL A 295 15.13 18.99 -5.41
CA VAL A 295 14.59 17.63 -5.66
C VAL A 295 13.45 17.71 -6.68
N LYS A 296 13.49 16.87 -7.71
CA LYS A 296 12.42 16.77 -8.71
C LYS A 296 11.22 16.04 -8.12
N VAL A 297 10.16 16.78 -7.80
CA VAL A 297 8.92 16.21 -7.25
C VAL A 297 7.86 16.09 -8.34
N GLU A 298 7.46 14.86 -8.65
CA GLU A 298 6.34 14.55 -9.55
C GLU A 298 5.22 13.84 -8.78
N ILE A 299 3.98 14.27 -9.00
CA ILE A 299 2.79 13.74 -8.32
C ILE A 299 1.75 13.42 -9.38
N MET A 300 1.12 12.25 -9.31
CA MET A 300 0.03 11.87 -10.19
C MET A 300 -1.26 11.69 -9.40
N LEU A 301 -2.34 12.35 -9.85
CA LEU A 301 -3.66 12.30 -9.24
C LEU A 301 -4.73 12.04 -10.30
N SER A 302 -5.75 11.27 -9.95
CA SER A 302 -6.88 11.02 -10.85
C SER A 302 -7.86 12.18 -10.86
N THR A 303 -8.33 12.52 -12.07
CA THR A 303 -9.43 13.48 -12.26
C THR A 303 -10.78 12.92 -11.83
N LYS A 304 -10.92 11.58 -11.83
CA LYS A 304 -12.08 10.83 -11.35
C LYS A 304 -11.82 10.28 -9.94
N SER A 305 -12.87 10.09 -9.15
CA SER A 305 -12.82 9.43 -7.84
C SER A 305 -14.19 8.87 -7.49
N ASP A 306 -14.18 7.79 -6.73
CA ASP A 306 -15.32 7.10 -6.13
C ASP A 306 -15.92 7.81 -4.91
N ILE A 307 -15.13 8.63 -4.19
CA ILE A 307 -15.61 9.36 -3.01
C ILE A 307 -15.98 10.80 -3.39
N PRO A 308 -17.23 11.25 -3.15
CA PRO A 308 -17.62 12.64 -3.36
C PRO A 308 -16.78 13.62 -2.51
N LEU A 309 -16.54 14.84 -3.02
CA LEU A 309 -15.82 15.97 -2.39
C LEU A 309 -14.32 15.77 -2.10
N THR A 310 -13.87 14.55 -1.81
CA THR A 310 -12.45 14.21 -1.62
C THR A 310 -11.55 14.59 -2.82
N PRO A 311 -11.94 14.35 -4.09
CA PRO A 311 -11.16 14.82 -5.24
C PRO A 311 -11.00 16.34 -5.25
N ASP A 312 -12.04 17.12 -4.92
CA ASP A 312 -11.96 18.58 -4.89
C ASP A 312 -10.92 19.09 -3.86
N CYS A 313 -10.81 18.43 -2.71
CA CYS A 313 -9.76 18.70 -1.71
C CYS A 313 -8.36 18.33 -2.25
N GLY A 314 -8.24 17.16 -2.87
CA GLY A 314 -7.01 16.72 -3.53
C GLY A 314 -6.51 17.72 -4.57
N PHE A 315 -7.41 18.18 -5.44
CA PHE A 315 -7.13 19.16 -6.50
C PHE A 315 -6.70 20.52 -5.95
N TYR A 316 -7.27 20.95 -4.83
CA TYR A 316 -6.81 22.17 -4.16
C TYR A 316 -5.36 22.04 -3.66
N ASN A 317 -4.99 20.92 -3.04
CA ASN A 317 -3.62 20.70 -2.60
C ASN A 317 -2.65 20.53 -3.78
N ALA A 318 -3.09 19.85 -4.84
CA ALA A 318 -2.37 19.71 -6.10
C ALA A 318 -2.01 21.07 -6.70
N HIS A 319 -2.99 21.97 -6.81
CA HIS A 319 -2.78 23.34 -7.29
C HIS A 319 -1.75 24.09 -6.45
N LYS A 320 -1.80 23.94 -5.11
CA LYS A 320 -0.83 24.56 -4.19
C LYS A 320 0.59 24.00 -4.29
N LEU A 321 0.73 22.72 -4.59
CA LEU A 321 2.04 22.08 -4.76
C LEU A 321 2.63 22.38 -6.13
N MET A 322 1.78 22.44 -7.17
CA MET A 322 2.16 22.92 -8.50
C MET A 322 2.74 24.33 -8.44
N LYS A 323 2.05 25.27 -7.76
CA LYS A 323 2.59 26.62 -7.49
C LYS A 323 3.89 26.66 -6.71
N ALA A 324 4.20 25.60 -5.96
CA ALA A 324 5.43 25.49 -5.20
C ALA A 324 6.57 24.81 -5.98
N GLY A 325 6.34 24.44 -7.24
CA GLY A 325 7.32 23.84 -8.15
C GLY A 325 7.26 22.31 -8.27
N CYS A 326 6.22 21.65 -7.74
CA CYS A 326 5.98 20.23 -8.03
C CYS A 326 5.37 20.07 -9.44
N ASN A 327 5.78 19.04 -10.19
CA ASN A 327 5.10 18.65 -11.42
C ASN A 327 3.89 17.78 -11.06
N VAL A 328 2.68 18.26 -11.32
CA VAL A 328 1.46 17.50 -10.98
C VAL A 328 0.77 17.02 -12.26
N TRP A 329 0.74 15.71 -12.45
CA TRP A 329 0.09 15.03 -13.56
C TRP A 329 -1.33 14.64 -13.18
N MET A 330 -2.31 15.05 -13.98
CA MET A 330 -3.72 14.76 -13.76
C MET A 330 -4.15 13.64 -14.70
N TYR A 331 -4.35 12.44 -14.14
CA TYR A 331 -4.73 11.22 -14.84
C TYR A 331 -6.20 11.23 -15.25
N THR A 332 -6.48 10.92 -16.52
CA THR A 332 -7.82 11.13 -17.12
C THR A 332 -8.54 9.84 -17.54
N ARG A 333 -7.79 8.78 -17.84
CA ARG A 333 -8.34 7.53 -18.37
C ARG A 333 -9.31 6.83 -17.41
N GLY A 334 -9.00 6.84 -16.11
CA GLY A 334 -9.84 6.21 -15.10
C GLY A 334 -9.58 6.73 -13.68
N PHE A 335 -9.71 5.83 -12.70
CA PHE A 335 -9.35 6.09 -11.31
C PHE A 335 -8.14 5.27 -10.90
N HIS A 336 -7.01 5.96 -10.74
CA HIS A 336 -5.79 5.45 -10.19
C HIS A 336 -5.80 5.55 -8.66
N HIS A 337 -6.09 4.41 -8.04
CA HIS A 337 -6.19 4.17 -6.60
C HIS A 337 -4.91 3.53 -6.03
N THR A 338 -3.79 3.54 -6.74
CA THR A 338 -2.52 3.04 -6.22
C THR A 338 -1.96 3.94 -5.12
N LYS A 339 -1.27 3.36 -4.11
CA LYS A 339 -0.60 4.10 -3.02
C LYS A 339 0.90 3.83 -3.01
N ILE A 340 1.63 4.56 -3.86
CA ILE A 340 3.08 4.37 -4.01
C ILE A 340 3.83 5.70 -3.93
N ILE A 341 5.07 5.58 -3.47
CA ILE A 341 6.10 6.60 -3.58
C ILE A 341 7.38 5.91 -4.05
N MET A 342 8.12 6.57 -4.94
CA MET A 342 9.45 6.18 -5.39
C MET A 342 10.39 7.34 -5.08
N VAL A 343 11.52 7.04 -4.45
CA VAL A 343 12.49 8.06 -4.00
C VAL A 343 13.87 7.73 -4.57
N ASP A 344 14.45 8.71 -5.26
CA ASP A 344 15.79 8.71 -5.85
C ASP A 344 16.11 7.51 -6.77
N GLY A 345 15.08 6.79 -7.24
CA GLY A 345 15.25 5.52 -7.96
C GLY A 345 15.81 4.37 -7.10
N LYS A 346 15.86 4.54 -5.77
CA LYS A 346 16.53 3.59 -4.85
C LYS A 346 15.54 2.72 -4.07
N PHE A 347 14.45 3.31 -3.59
CA PHE A 347 13.44 2.58 -2.85
C PHE A 347 12.03 3.06 -3.19
N CYS A 348 11.07 2.20 -2.90
CA CYS A 348 9.67 2.49 -3.08
C CYS A 348 8.81 1.87 -1.98
N THR A 349 7.53 2.22 -1.95
CA THR A 349 6.55 1.49 -1.14
C THR A 349 5.33 1.08 -1.92
N VAL A 350 4.78 -0.09 -1.59
CA VAL A 350 3.47 -0.57 -2.05
C VAL A 350 2.68 -0.99 -0.82
N GLY A 351 1.41 -0.63 -0.72
CA GLY A 351 0.60 -0.96 0.45
C GLY A 351 -0.81 -0.39 0.40
N SER A 352 -1.42 -0.32 1.57
CA SER A 352 -2.81 0.11 1.72
C SER A 352 -2.98 1.60 2.06
N ALA A 353 -1.93 2.24 2.59
CA ALA A 353 -2.04 3.55 3.20
C ALA A 353 -2.25 4.70 2.20
N ASN A 354 -3.36 5.41 2.33
CA ASN A 354 -3.64 6.62 1.57
C ASN A 354 -2.95 7.84 2.19
N LEU A 355 -2.64 8.86 1.38
CA LEU A 355 -2.11 10.13 1.87
C LEU A 355 -3.20 11.12 2.34
N ASN A 356 -4.28 10.58 2.94
CA ASN A 356 -5.37 11.35 3.53
C ASN A 356 -5.26 11.40 5.08
N ALA A 357 -6.05 12.26 5.73
CA ALA A 357 -5.96 12.39 7.18
C ALA A 357 -6.48 11.15 7.89
N ARG A 358 -7.47 10.46 7.32
CA ARG A 358 -8.07 9.27 7.92
C ARG A 358 -7.07 8.12 8.08
N SER A 359 -6.44 7.73 6.98
CA SER A 359 -5.42 6.67 6.93
C SER A 359 -4.23 6.99 7.86
N LEU A 360 -3.75 8.24 7.82
CA LEU A 360 -2.59 8.65 8.60
C LEU A 360 -2.88 8.90 10.10
N ARG A 361 -4.14 8.97 10.54
CA ARG A 361 -4.52 9.29 11.93
C ARG A 361 -5.31 8.22 12.64
N TRP A 362 -6.05 7.36 11.93
CA TRP A 362 -7.03 6.48 12.56
C TRP A 362 -6.86 5.02 12.15
N ASP A 363 -6.85 4.69 10.86
CA ASP A 363 -7.05 3.30 10.40
C ASP A 363 -5.78 2.43 10.48
N TYR A 364 -5.97 1.14 10.72
CA TYR A 364 -4.88 0.18 10.58
C TYR A 364 -4.46 0.14 9.11
N GLU A 365 -3.18 0.29 8.86
CA GLU A 365 -2.61 0.39 7.51
C GLU A 365 -1.25 -0.28 7.50
N GLU A 366 -0.86 -0.84 6.37
CA GLU A 366 0.48 -1.36 6.17
C GLU A 366 1.01 -0.90 4.81
N ASN A 367 2.33 -0.71 4.72
CA ASN A 367 3.03 -0.71 3.45
C ASN A 367 4.28 -1.59 3.53
N ALA A 368 4.59 -2.28 2.45
CA ALA A 368 5.90 -2.85 2.19
C ALA A 368 6.85 -1.72 1.73
N VAL A 369 7.94 -1.52 2.48
CA VAL A 369 9.08 -0.68 2.08
C VAL A 369 10.09 -1.56 1.37
N ILE A 370 10.26 -1.33 0.07
CA ILE A 370 11.10 -2.15 -0.81
C ILE A 370 12.33 -1.34 -1.16
N VAL A 371 13.47 -1.72 -0.59
CA VAL A 371 14.77 -1.10 -0.83
C VAL A 371 15.49 -1.91 -1.92
N ASP A 372 15.15 -1.58 -3.16
CA ASP A 372 15.66 -2.23 -4.36
C ASP A 372 15.45 -1.30 -5.57
N SER A 373 16.54 -0.93 -6.25
CA SER A 373 16.49 0.00 -7.38
C SER A 373 15.79 -0.60 -8.59
N CYS A 374 15.93 -1.91 -8.84
CA CYS A 374 15.29 -2.56 -9.97
C CYS A 374 13.75 -2.54 -9.85
N THR A 375 13.21 -2.88 -8.68
CA THR A 375 11.76 -2.81 -8.40
C THR A 375 11.27 -1.36 -8.42
N THR A 376 12.05 -0.44 -7.86
CA THR A 376 11.74 0.99 -7.90
C THR A 376 11.65 1.50 -9.34
N GLN A 377 12.54 1.04 -10.22
CA GLN A 377 12.56 1.42 -11.63
C GLN A 377 11.33 0.89 -12.39
N GLN A 378 10.81 -0.29 -12.06
CA GLN A 378 9.55 -0.79 -12.64
C GLN A 378 8.38 0.14 -12.31
N LEU A 379 8.32 0.67 -11.08
CA LEU A 379 7.30 1.66 -10.70
C LEU A 379 7.53 3.03 -11.33
N VAL A 380 8.78 3.45 -11.51
CA VAL A 380 9.12 4.66 -12.27
C VAL A 380 8.62 4.54 -13.71
N GLN A 381 8.85 3.40 -14.36
CA GLN A 381 8.36 3.12 -15.71
C GLN A 381 6.84 3.12 -15.79
N LEU A 382 6.15 2.52 -14.81
CA LEU A 382 4.70 2.61 -14.67
C LEU A 382 4.26 4.09 -14.63
N PHE A 383 4.80 4.87 -13.70
CA PHE A 383 4.46 6.29 -13.54
C PHE A 383 4.67 7.09 -14.82
N ASP A 384 5.82 6.91 -15.48
CA ASP A 384 6.15 7.66 -16.69
C ASP A 384 5.29 7.21 -17.88
N GLY A 385 4.90 5.93 -17.94
CA GLY A 385 3.95 5.40 -18.92
C GLY A 385 2.54 5.99 -18.78
N GLU A 386 2.05 6.18 -17.56
CA GLU A 386 0.73 6.77 -17.28
C GLU A 386 0.63 8.27 -17.62
N LYS A 387 1.76 8.95 -17.88
CA LYS A 387 1.77 10.36 -18.32
C LYS A 387 1.08 10.56 -19.65
N LYS A 388 1.06 9.54 -20.53
CA LYS A 388 0.39 9.60 -21.84
C LYS A 388 -1.13 9.83 -21.71
N ASP A 389 -1.71 9.33 -20.61
CA ASP A 389 -3.14 9.42 -20.28
C ASP A 389 -3.41 10.55 -19.26
N SER A 390 -2.47 11.49 -19.14
CA SER A 390 -2.49 12.57 -18.18
C SER A 390 -2.22 13.92 -18.83
N PHE A 391 -2.69 15.00 -18.21
CA PHE A 391 -2.22 16.36 -18.51
C PHE A 391 -1.38 16.92 -17.37
N LEU A 392 -0.32 17.66 -17.70
CA LEU A 392 0.50 18.35 -16.69
C LEU A 392 -0.23 19.61 -16.21
N LEU A 393 -0.57 19.67 -14.92
CA LEU A 393 -1.26 20.80 -14.31
C LEU A 393 -0.40 22.08 -14.36
N ASN A 394 -0.99 23.17 -14.83
CA ASN A 394 -0.44 24.52 -14.86
C ASN A 394 -1.56 25.55 -14.60
N GLU A 395 -1.25 26.83 -14.52
CA GLU A 395 -2.26 27.86 -14.23
C GLU A 395 -3.34 27.98 -15.31
N LYS A 396 -2.98 27.75 -16.58
CA LYS A 396 -3.92 27.84 -17.72
C LYS A 396 -4.95 26.72 -17.63
N ASN A 397 -4.49 25.46 -17.66
CA ASN A 397 -5.41 24.33 -17.66
C ASN A 397 -6.15 24.16 -16.32
N TRP A 398 -5.60 24.63 -15.19
CA TRP A 398 -6.35 24.67 -13.92
C TRP A 398 -7.60 25.54 -14.03
N ARG A 399 -7.50 26.71 -14.68
CA ARG A 399 -8.63 27.63 -14.86
C ARG A 399 -9.63 27.12 -15.89
N GLU A 400 -9.16 26.46 -16.94
CA GLU A 400 -9.99 25.85 -17.97
C GLU A 400 -10.75 24.62 -17.45
N TRP A 401 -10.06 23.75 -16.70
CA TRP A 401 -10.63 22.50 -16.18
C TRP A 401 -11.58 22.72 -14.99
N ARG A 402 -11.39 23.76 -14.19
CA ARG A 402 -12.10 23.97 -12.92
C ARG A 402 -12.79 25.33 -12.83
N THR A 403 -14.12 25.30 -12.72
CA THR A 403 -14.95 26.50 -12.52
C THR A 403 -14.60 27.22 -11.20
N GLY A 404 -14.97 28.51 -11.09
CA GLY A 404 -14.80 29.29 -9.85
C GLY A 404 -15.43 28.59 -8.63
N TRP A 405 -16.66 28.08 -8.79
CA TRP A 405 -17.37 27.34 -7.75
C TRP A 405 -16.66 26.05 -7.33
N GLN A 406 -16.19 25.25 -8.30
CA GLN A 406 -15.43 24.04 -8.03
C GLN A 406 -14.11 24.32 -7.28
N ARG A 407 -13.44 25.44 -7.58
CA ARG A 407 -12.24 25.88 -6.87
C ARG A 407 -12.56 26.31 -5.44
N PHE A 408 -13.67 27.03 -5.24
CA PHE A 408 -14.15 27.40 -3.91
C PHE A 408 -14.52 26.17 -3.06
N LYS A 409 -15.27 25.22 -3.62
CA LYS A 409 -15.59 23.94 -2.95
C LYS A 409 -14.33 23.20 -2.50
N GLY A 410 -13.33 23.10 -3.37
CA GLY A 410 -12.05 22.46 -3.04
C GLY A 410 -11.32 23.18 -1.90
N TRP A 411 -11.27 24.51 -1.93
CA TRP A 411 -10.72 25.31 -0.83
C TRP A 411 -11.46 25.08 0.49
N PHE A 412 -12.80 25.12 0.46
CA PHE A 412 -13.63 24.93 1.64
C PHE A 412 -13.42 23.53 2.24
N ALA A 413 -13.51 22.49 1.41
CA ALA A 413 -13.26 21.11 1.82
C ALA A 413 -11.84 20.94 2.39
N ALA A 414 -10.83 21.52 1.76
CA ALA A 414 -9.45 21.46 2.25
C ALA A 414 -9.23 22.19 3.58
N LYS A 415 -10.03 23.22 3.89
CA LYS A 415 -9.91 24.00 5.12
C LYS A 415 -10.73 23.43 6.27
N VAL A 416 -11.92 22.90 5.99
CA VAL A 416 -12.90 22.49 7.00
C VAL A 416 -12.95 20.98 7.16
N LEU A 417 -12.89 20.23 6.05
CA LEU A 417 -13.15 18.79 6.03
C LEU A 417 -11.89 17.94 6.10
N THR A 418 -10.69 18.48 5.79
CA THR A 418 -9.42 17.73 5.84
C THR A 418 -9.18 16.93 7.12
N PRO A 419 -9.50 17.40 8.35
CA PRO A 419 -9.32 16.58 9.55
C PRO A 419 -10.16 15.28 9.57
N PHE A 420 -11.25 15.27 8.80
CA PHE A 420 -12.25 14.20 8.73
C PHE A 420 -12.16 13.36 7.44
N LEU A 421 -11.39 13.81 6.44
CA LEU A 421 -11.10 13.16 5.15
C LEU A 421 -9.68 12.59 5.11
#